data_AF-A0A8H4TS19-F1
#
_entry.id   AF-A0A8H4TS19-F1
#
_cell.length_a   1.000
_cell.length_b   1.000
_cell.length_c   1.000
_cell.angle_alpha   90.00
_cell.angle_beta   90.00
_cell.angle_gamma   90.00
#
_symmetry.space_group_name_H-M   'P 1'
#
loop_
_entity.id
_entity.type
_entity.pdbx_description
1 polymer ?
#
loop_
_entity_poly.entity_id
_entity_poly.type
_entity_poly.pdbx_seq_one_letter_code
_entity_poly.pdbx_strand_id
1 'polypeptide(L)'
;MPSQSIPSQTQDSYDFDDSRFHPHSKRGPNDPTGVPDFPAEEAEGTDFTPFNIQYRDFKINPLPQKPLELFQLFVPISLVQSWIEYTNDWVTHLIENGVIDNWNNPLKEHSRILQWDGISTATAYIWLGVMIYLGIHREISIKDHWKAPSLGDQRPLHMITKFMPLRKFELITRYFRTFDYTKLDVSDERDLPKTFQAAQPRSEHIQNTSAELFIPGTNLAVDECMIPYKGRSKETTIVKNKPTPCGFKVWVIAQHGFFLRWLWHVKGSPYKAVVVNLPLPKKQGKKGKAKTTVPLSNTQSVVFYLCNMLPKATYHVFTDNLFSSPNLFRALREAGYGATGTARPNCGISTKLKKAKEGDKSGKGPAFQYNEVRVIFTVDSLISQVIWKDNSAVLFLSTVFSGANKERIEKKRKKPANKGAKSKAIEKAFGDDASKVIPIPKIAAEYNQEMNHVDRGDQLRSYTTYEHRFRRGPWQALLWGFLLDIALANSFILQLKTTSPNWERYTTLKDWKECIYNAIFNTYAVESEARKRGRTGQEEDIENAETHRIHIQRDINHVWRGKKSACLACKGLKQGQSRPFKKRAYLKAISGNATRRRQTKYGCKRCNVAICNNATC
;
A
#
# COMPACT_ATOMS: atom_id res chain seq x y z
N MET A 1 -37.52 -1.44 42.13
CA MET A 1 -36.14 -1.72 42.58
C MET A 1 -35.83 -3.16 42.17
N PRO A 2 -34.64 -3.52 41.63
CA PRO A 2 -33.38 -2.78 41.56
C PRO A 2 -32.88 -2.55 40.11
N SER A 3 -31.81 -1.75 40.06
CA SER A 3 -31.00 -1.26 38.94
C SER A 3 -30.60 -2.30 37.89
N GLN A 4 -30.89 -2.01 36.62
CA GLN A 4 -30.20 -2.65 35.49
C GLN A 4 -28.86 -1.96 35.27
N SER A 5 -27.79 -2.67 35.62
CA SER A 5 -26.40 -2.34 35.34
C SER A 5 -26.13 -2.33 33.83
N ILE A 6 -25.53 -1.24 33.36
CA ILE A 6 -24.99 -1.07 32.02
C ILE A 6 -23.91 -2.15 31.76
N PRO A 7 -23.97 -2.93 30.67
CA PRO A 7 -22.87 -3.81 30.32
C PRO A 7 -21.67 -2.99 29.85
N SER A 8 -20.54 -3.18 30.52
CA SER A 8 -19.24 -2.67 30.12
C SER A 8 -18.91 -3.12 28.69
N GLN A 9 -18.65 -2.16 27.81
CA GLN A 9 -18.12 -2.39 26.47
C GLN A 9 -16.78 -3.14 26.57
N THR A 10 -16.77 -4.42 26.22
CA THR A 10 -15.55 -5.14 25.90
C THR A 10 -14.93 -4.51 24.67
N GLN A 11 -13.71 -3.98 24.83
CA GLN A 11 -12.83 -3.68 23.71
C GLN A 11 -12.61 -4.98 22.94
N ASP A 12 -13.29 -5.13 21.79
CA ASP A 12 -12.99 -6.18 20.84
C ASP A 12 -11.57 -5.96 20.31
N SER A 13 -10.61 -6.69 20.90
CA SER A 13 -9.27 -6.81 20.36
C SER A 13 -9.38 -7.52 19.03
N TYR A 14 -9.03 -6.82 17.94
CA TYR A 14 -8.80 -7.47 16.65
C TYR A 14 -7.72 -8.54 16.85
N ASP A 15 -8.14 -9.79 16.96
CA ASP A 15 -7.27 -10.96 17.05
C ASP A 15 -6.57 -11.12 15.70
N PHE A 16 -5.43 -10.43 15.55
CA PHE A 16 -4.47 -10.72 14.52
C PHE A 16 -3.94 -12.14 14.74
N ASP A 17 -4.07 -13.03 13.76
CA ASP A 17 -3.49 -14.38 13.82
C ASP A 17 -1.95 -14.30 13.83
N ASP A 18 -1.39 -14.07 15.01
CA ASP A 18 0.05 -13.95 15.32
C ASP A 18 0.76 -15.32 15.32
N SER A 19 0.11 -16.35 14.77
CA SER A 19 0.57 -17.73 14.83
C SER A 19 1.03 -18.22 13.47
N ARG A 20 2.26 -17.88 13.10
CA ARG A 20 3.14 -18.73 12.27
C ARG A 20 4.54 -18.11 12.10
N PHE A 21 5.55 -18.80 12.63
CA PHE A 21 6.88 -18.77 12.03
C PHE A 21 6.75 -19.41 10.64
N HIS A 22 6.55 -18.60 9.60
CA HIS A 22 6.75 -19.09 8.26
C HIS A 22 8.25 -19.31 8.03
N PRO A 23 8.71 -20.53 7.71
CA PRO A 23 10.08 -20.73 7.29
C PRO A 23 10.22 -20.18 5.86
N HIS A 24 10.62 -18.93 5.73
CA HIS A 24 11.14 -18.33 4.50
C HIS A 24 12.65 -18.09 4.72
N SER A 25 13.58 -18.21 3.77
CA SER A 25 13.59 -18.48 2.34
C SER A 25 14.93 -19.16 2.01
N LYS A 26 14.93 -20.24 1.21
CA LYS A 26 16.12 -20.60 0.42
C LYS A 26 15.99 -19.85 -0.90
N ARG A 27 16.67 -18.71 -1.04
CA ARG A 27 16.74 -17.94 -2.29
C ARG A 27 17.88 -18.49 -3.16
N GLY A 28 17.69 -18.40 -4.48
CA GLY A 28 18.64 -18.92 -5.46
C GLY A 28 19.89 -18.03 -5.58
N PRO A 29 20.97 -18.56 -6.19
CA PRO A 29 22.32 -17.97 -6.21
C PRO A 29 22.48 -16.62 -6.97
N ASN A 30 21.42 -16.07 -7.58
CA ASN A 30 21.51 -14.90 -8.48
C ASN A 30 20.77 -13.65 -7.95
N ASP A 31 20.56 -13.51 -6.64
CA ASP A 31 20.00 -12.29 -6.04
C ASP A 31 21.13 -11.25 -5.80
N PRO A 32 21.10 -10.06 -6.45
CA PRO A 32 22.12 -9.02 -6.27
C PRO A 32 22.06 -8.37 -4.88
N THR A 33 21.02 -8.63 -4.08
CA THR A 33 21.04 -8.36 -2.62
C THR A 33 21.78 -9.50 -1.93
N GLY A 34 23.12 -9.43 -1.99
CA GLY A 34 24.00 -10.44 -1.42
C GLY A 34 23.60 -10.75 0.02
N VAL A 35 23.29 -12.02 0.28
CA VAL A 35 23.05 -12.52 1.63
C VAL A 35 24.34 -12.35 2.42
N PRO A 36 24.29 -11.86 3.68
CA PRO A 36 25.45 -11.84 4.57
C PRO A 36 26.19 -13.18 4.57
N ASP A 37 27.41 -13.19 4.03
CA ASP A 37 28.36 -14.29 4.11
C ASP A 37 29.67 -13.75 4.66
N PHE A 38 29.79 -13.82 5.98
CA PHE A 38 30.90 -13.31 6.76
C PHE A 38 31.55 -14.46 7.54
N PRO A 39 32.88 -14.45 7.69
CA PRO A 39 33.55 -15.42 8.54
C PRO A 39 33.03 -15.30 9.97
N ALA A 40 32.97 -16.43 10.67
CA ALA A 40 32.55 -16.49 12.06
C ALA A 40 33.45 -15.61 12.96
N GLU A 41 32.84 -15.00 13.98
CA GLU A 41 33.59 -14.41 15.08
C GLU A 41 33.88 -15.50 16.11
N GLU A 42 35.10 -16.07 16.03
CA GLU A 42 35.52 -17.22 16.84
C GLU A 42 35.89 -16.87 18.28
N ALA A 43 36.28 -15.62 18.52
CA ALA A 43 36.65 -15.16 19.85
C ALA A 43 35.39 -14.83 20.66
N GLU A 44 35.30 -15.41 21.85
CA GLU A 44 34.12 -15.31 22.72
C GLU A 44 34.40 -14.33 23.86
N GLY A 45 33.48 -13.40 24.08
CA GLY A 45 33.49 -12.52 25.26
C GLY A 45 32.94 -13.23 26.48
N THR A 46 33.38 -12.79 27.67
CA THR A 46 32.88 -13.30 28.96
C THR A 46 31.61 -12.61 29.41
N ASP A 47 31.42 -11.36 28.98
CA ASP A 47 30.37 -10.48 29.48
C ASP A 47 29.52 -9.89 28.35
N PHE A 48 28.40 -9.29 28.74
CA PHE A 48 27.51 -8.56 27.84
C PHE A 48 27.13 -7.24 28.49
N THR A 49 27.26 -6.17 27.72
CA THR A 49 26.84 -4.82 28.10
C THR A 49 25.58 -4.48 27.30
N PRO A 50 24.37 -4.63 27.88
CA PRO A 50 23.12 -4.26 27.21
C PRO A 50 23.15 -2.81 26.74
N PHE A 51 22.64 -2.55 25.53
CA PHE A 51 22.33 -1.19 25.11
C PHE A 51 21.00 -0.79 25.76
N ASN A 52 21.07 0.15 26.71
CA ASN A 52 19.90 0.58 27.47
C ASN A 52 19.02 1.49 26.62
N ILE A 53 17.74 1.15 26.53
CA ILE A 53 16.75 1.89 25.74
C ILE A 53 15.61 2.30 26.65
N GLN A 54 15.30 3.59 26.67
CA GLN A 54 14.08 4.08 27.32
C GLN A 54 12.90 3.90 26.39
N TYR A 55 11.84 3.27 26.89
CA TYR A 55 10.61 3.10 26.13
C TYR A 55 9.89 4.44 25.98
N ARG A 56 9.42 4.69 24.77
CA ARG A 56 8.68 5.88 24.38
C ARG A 56 7.60 5.46 23.41
N ASP A 57 6.36 5.81 23.74
CA ASP A 57 5.26 5.57 22.83
C ASP A 57 5.35 6.50 21.61
N PHE A 58 4.71 6.10 20.52
CA PHE A 58 4.56 6.95 19.36
C PHE A 58 3.61 8.11 19.69
N LYS A 59 3.71 9.21 18.92
CA LYS A 59 2.80 10.35 19.04
C LYS A 59 2.25 10.71 17.68
N ILE A 60 0.98 11.06 17.64
CA ILE A 60 0.32 11.58 16.45
C ILE A 60 0.08 13.07 16.67
N ASN A 61 0.55 13.89 15.74
CA ASN A 61 0.31 15.32 15.77
C ASN A 61 -1.16 15.62 15.42
N PRO A 62 -1.70 16.79 15.82
CA PRO A 62 -3.09 17.13 15.55
C PRO A 62 -3.48 16.95 14.08
N LEU A 63 -4.55 16.19 13.84
CA LEU A 63 -5.09 15.97 12.50
C LEU A 63 -6.08 17.10 12.14
N PRO A 64 -6.28 17.39 10.84
CA PRO A 64 -7.24 18.41 10.38
C PRO A 64 -8.67 18.05 10.75
N GLN A 65 -9.65 18.94 10.55
CA GLN A 65 -11.03 18.73 11.02
C GLN A 65 -11.92 17.92 10.07
N LYS A 66 -11.51 17.66 8.83
CA LYS A 66 -12.24 16.78 7.91
C LYS A 66 -11.39 15.63 7.40
N PRO A 67 -11.95 14.41 7.24
CA PRO A 67 -11.22 13.27 6.66
C PRO A 67 -10.58 13.57 5.30
N LEU A 68 -11.28 14.32 4.45
CA LEU A 68 -10.76 14.74 3.14
C LEU A 68 -9.53 15.63 3.28
N GLU A 69 -9.50 16.54 4.27
CA GLU A 69 -8.35 17.42 4.51
C GLU A 69 -7.12 16.60 4.93
N LEU A 70 -7.30 15.53 5.71
CA LEU A 70 -6.20 14.62 6.06
C LEU A 70 -5.65 13.90 4.84
N PHE A 71 -6.52 13.40 3.95
CA PHE A 71 -6.08 12.84 2.68
C PHE A 71 -5.36 13.89 1.81
N GLN A 72 -5.84 15.13 1.82
CA GLN A 72 -5.24 16.25 1.09
C GLN A 72 -3.89 16.71 1.68
N LEU A 73 -3.52 16.36 2.90
CA LEU A 73 -2.13 16.52 3.35
C LEU A 73 -1.18 15.64 2.53
N PHE A 74 -1.59 14.40 2.23
CA PHE A 74 -0.80 13.47 1.40
C PHE A 74 -0.93 13.74 -0.10
N VAL A 75 -2.05 14.32 -0.56
CA VAL A 75 -2.31 14.68 -1.95
C VAL A 75 -2.88 16.10 -2.03
N PRO A 76 -2.03 17.13 -1.80
CA PRO A 76 -2.50 18.51 -1.70
C PRO A 76 -2.90 19.09 -3.05
N ILE A 77 -3.76 20.10 -3.00
CA ILE A 77 -4.32 20.75 -4.18
C ILE A 77 -3.21 21.33 -5.05
N SER A 78 -2.20 21.95 -4.44
CA SER A 78 -1.01 22.50 -5.13
C SER A 78 -0.25 21.43 -5.90
N LEU A 79 -0.05 20.25 -5.30
CA LEU A 79 0.61 19.14 -5.95
C LEU A 79 -0.22 18.62 -7.14
N VAL A 80 -1.54 18.52 -6.99
CA VAL A 80 -2.45 18.15 -8.09
C VAL A 80 -2.42 19.19 -9.23
N GLN A 81 -2.30 20.48 -8.92
CA GLN A 81 -2.15 21.53 -9.93
C GLN A 81 -0.86 21.36 -10.74
N SER A 82 0.28 21.09 -10.10
CA SER A 82 1.52 20.78 -10.82
C SER A 82 1.38 19.52 -11.69
N TRP A 83 0.67 18.50 -11.22
CA TRP A 83 0.41 17.29 -12.04
C TRP A 83 -0.41 17.60 -13.29
N ILE A 84 -1.38 18.51 -13.17
CA ILE A 84 -2.20 18.96 -14.30
C ILE A 84 -1.33 19.68 -15.32
N GLU A 85 -0.46 20.59 -14.89
CA GLU A 85 0.51 21.28 -15.75
C GLU A 85 1.38 20.27 -16.50
N TYR A 86 2.07 19.38 -15.78
CA TYR A 86 2.91 18.35 -16.40
C TYR A 86 2.16 17.44 -17.37
N THR A 87 0.90 17.13 -17.06
CA THR A 87 0.05 16.29 -17.91
C THR A 87 -0.33 17.03 -19.19
N ASN A 88 -0.75 18.28 -19.09
CA ASN A 88 -1.15 19.09 -20.23
C ASN A 88 0.04 19.36 -21.14
N ASP A 89 1.18 19.76 -20.58
CA ASP A 89 2.42 20.01 -21.33
C ASP A 89 2.86 18.76 -22.10
N TRP A 90 2.80 17.59 -21.45
CA TRP A 90 3.12 16.32 -22.10
C TRP A 90 2.15 15.99 -23.26
N VAL A 91 0.86 16.24 -23.09
CA VAL A 91 -0.12 15.99 -24.16
C VAL A 91 0.08 16.96 -25.31
N THR A 92 0.31 18.24 -25.04
CA THR A 92 0.65 19.25 -26.05
C THR A 92 1.88 18.83 -26.84
N HIS A 93 2.96 18.46 -26.14
CA HIS A 93 4.18 17.96 -26.76
C HIS A 93 3.94 16.76 -27.69
N LEU A 94 3.12 15.79 -27.29
CA LEU A 94 2.77 14.65 -28.13
C LEU A 94 2.00 15.06 -29.40
N ILE A 95 1.04 15.97 -29.26
CA ILE A 95 0.21 16.45 -30.38
C ILE A 95 1.07 17.24 -31.38
N GLU A 96 1.88 18.18 -30.89
CA GLU A 96 2.76 19.02 -31.72
C GLU A 96 3.80 18.18 -32.49
N ASN A 97 4.29 17.11 -31.88
CA ASN A 97 5.23 16.20 -32.53
C ASN A 97 4.55 15.10 -33.36
N GLY A 98 3.22 15.13 -33.49
CA GLY A 98 2.48 14.19 -34.34
C GLY A 98 2.58 12.73 -33.89
N VAL A 99 2.66 12.48 -32.57
CA VAL A 99 2.88 11.14 -32.00
C VAL A 99 1.88 10.77 -30.90
N ILE A 100 1.73 9.47 -30.65
CA ILE A 100 0.91 8.90 -29.58
C ILE A 100 1.81 8.09 -28.65
N ASP A 101 2.00 8.56 -27.43
CA ASP A 101 2.90 7.96 -26.41
C ASP A 101 4.40 8.00 -26.77
N ASN A 102 4.80 7.72 -28.02
CA ASN A 102 6.18 7.72 -28.50
C ASN A 102 6.27 7.80 -30.04
N TRP A 103 7.49 8.04 -30.55
CA TRP A 103 7.83 8.15 -31.98
C TRP A 103 7.44 6.96 -32.86
N ASN A 104 7.27 5.77 -32.30
CA ASN A 104 6.88 4.58 -33.08
C ASN A 104 5.37 4.51 -33.35
N ASN A 105 4.58 5.45 -32.82
CA ASN A 105 3.13 5.45 -32.94
C ASN A 105 2.67 6.83 -33.46
N PRO A 106 2.58 7.01 -34.79
CA PRO A 106 2.19 8.29 -35.36
C PRO A 106 0.74 8.65 -35.02
N LEU A 107 0.50 9.95 -34.88
CA LEU A 107 -0.81 10.52 -34.64
C LEU A 107 -1.69 10.36 -35.88
N LYS A 108 -2.90 9.85 -35.67
CA LYS A 108 -3.94 9.68 -36.70
C LYS A 108 -5.08 10.67 -36.48
N GLU A 109 -5.80 11.02 -37.54
CA GLU A 109 -6.93 11.98 -37.51
C GLU A 109 -8.03 11.63 -36.47
N HIS A 110 -8.27 10.34 -36.23
CA HIS A 110 -9.27 9.86 -35.26
C HIS A 110 -8.66 9.46 -33.90
N SER A 111 -7.43 9.90 -33.61
CA SER A 111 -6.76 9.56 -32.36
C SER A 111 -7.46 10.19 -31.18
N ARG A 112 -7.69 9.41 -30.13
CA ARG A 112 -8.41 9.88 -28.93
C ARG A 112 -7.72 11.05 -28.21
N ILE A 113 -6.40 11.20 -28.34
CA ILE A 113 -5.64 12.31 -27.75
C ILE A 113 -6.06 13.66 -28.35
N LEU A 114 -6.57 13.70 -29.58
CA LEU A 114 -7.12 14.92 -30.20
C LEU A 114 -8.43 15.41 -29.55
N GLN A 115 -9.02 14.60 -28.66
CA GLN A 115 -10.17 14.98 -27.84
C GLN A 115 -9.74 15.50 -26.46
N TRP A 116 -8.44 15.73 -26.23
CA TRP A 116 -7.95 16.29 -24.99
C TRP A 116 -8.32 17.76 -24.87
N ASP A 117 -9.09 18.08 -23.85
CA ASP A 117 -9.58 19.42 -23.53
C ASP A 117 -8.90 20.02 -22.28
N GLY A 118 -7.87 19.35 -21.76
CA GLY A 118 -7.24 19.71 -20.49
C GLY A 118 -7.90 19.02 -19.28
N ILE A 119 -7.31 19.23 -18.10
CA ILE A 119 -7.83 18.73 -16.83
C ILE A 119 -7.96 19.88 -15.85
N SER A 120 -9.13 20.04 -15.23
CA SER A 120 -9.30 20.93 -14.08
C SER A 120 -8.94 20.23 -12.77
N THR A 121 -8.60 20.99 -11.72
CA THR A 121 -8.36 20.46 -10.36
C THR A 121 -9.50 19.55 -9.90
N ALA A 122 -10.75 19.98 -10.08
CA ALA A 122 -11.92 19.16 -9.77
C ALA A 122 -11.95 17.86 -10.58
N THR A 123 -11.66 17.90 -11.89
CA THR A 123 -11.61 16.69 -12.73
C THR A 123 -10.51 15.72 -12.26
N ALA A 124 -9.35 16.23 -11.85
CA ALA A 124 -8.24 15.42 -11.35
C ALA A 124 -8.59 14.75 -10.00
N TYR A 125 -9.23 15.47 -9.08
CA TYR A 125 -9.71 14.87 -7.83
C TYR A 125 -10.81 13.85 -8.08
N ILE A 126 -11.80 14.12 -8.95
CA ILE A 126 -12.80 13.10 -9.33
C ILE A 126 -12.11 11.86 -9.91
N TRP A 127 -11.09 12.03 -10.75
CA TRP A 127 -10.31 10.91 -11.27
C TRP A 127 -9.61 10.11 -10.15
N LEU A 128 -8.99 10.78 -9.17
CA LEU A 128 -8.44 10.13 -7.97
C LEU A 128 -9.52 9.37 -7.18
N GLY A 129 -10.69 9.97 -6.98
CA GLY A 129 -11.82 9.32 -6.32
C GLY A 129 -12.27 8.05 -7.07
N VAL A 130 -12.29 8.08 -8.40
CA VAL A 130 -12.56 6.90 -9.23
C VAL A 130 -11.45 5.85 -9.05
N MET A 131 -10.17 6.24 -9.02
CA MET A 131 -9.06 5.30 -8.76
C MET A 131 -9.20 4.60 -7.40
N ILE A 132 -9.58 5.33 -6.36
CA ILE A 132 -9.83 4.79 -5.01
C ILE A 132 -11.02 3.82 -5.03
N TYR A 133 -12.14 4.23 -5.65
CA TYR A 133 -13.34 3.40 -5.81
C TYR A 133 -13.03 2.06 -6.47
N LEU A 134 -12.23 2.07 -7.54
CA LEU A 134 -11.84 0.87 -8.30
C LEU A 134 -10.91 -0.07 -7.51
N GLY A 135 -10.27 0.39 -6.43
CA GLY A 135 -9.52 -0.48 -5.52
C GLY A 135 -10.43 -1.28 -4.56
N ILE A 136 -11.65 -0.79 -4.30
CA ILE A 136 -12.63 -1.45 -3.44
C ILE A 136 -13.57 -2.32 -4.27
N HIS A 137 -14.14 -1.75 -5.32
CA HIS A 137 -15.10 -2.43 -6.18
C HIS A 137 -14.37 -3.07 -7.34
N ARG A 138 -14.34 -4.40 -7.36
CA ARG A 138 -13.60 -5.19 -8.34
C ARG A 138 -14.53 -5.68 -9.44
N GLU A 139 -14.09 -5.52 -10.68
CA GLU A 139 -14.71 -6.13 -11.86
C GLU A 139 -13.64 -6.78 -12.72
N ILE A 140 -14.04 -7.72 -13.58
CA ILE A 140 -13.11 -8.47 -14.45
C ILE A 140 -12.35 -7.52 -15.40
N SER A 141 -13.03 -6.51 -15.94
CA SER A 141 -12.41 -5.50 -16.78
C SER A 141 -12.80 -4.09 -16.37
N ILE A 142 -11.91 -3.13 -16.65
CA ILE A 142 -12.19 -1.72 -16.37
C ILE A 142 -13.50 -1.23 -17.01
N LYS A 143 -13.89 -1.80 -18.15
CA LYS A 143 -15.11 -1.40 -18.88
C LYS A 143 -16.38 -1.87 -18.18
N ASP A 144 -16.31 -2.96 -17.42
CA ASP A 144 -17.48 -3.55 -16.75
C ASP A 144 -18.04 -2.59 -15.70
N HIS A 145 -17.19 -1.81 -15.04
CA HIS A 145 -17.63 -0.75 -14.12
C HIS A 145 -18.52 0.33 -14.77
N TRP A 146 -18.46 0.48 -16.10
CA TRP A 146 -19.27 1.45 -16.85
C TRP A 146 -20.45 0.84 -17.60
N LYS A 147 -20.70 -0.47 -17.44
CA LYS A 147 -21.86 -1.13 -18.04
C LYS A 147 -23.08 -0.95 -17.12
N ALA A 148 -24.23 -0.62 -17.73
CA ALA A 148 -25.49 -0.59 -17.02
C ALA A 148 -26.14 -2.00 -17.03
N PRO A 149 -26.94 -2.35 -16.01
CA PRO A 149 -27.79 -3.53 -16.06
C PRO A 149 -28.79 -3.45 -17.21
N SER A 150 -29.20 -4.61 -17.73
CA SER A 150 -30.22 -4.71 -18.76
C SER A 150 -31.08 -5.97 -18.58
N LEU A 151 -32.22 -6.08 -19.27
CA LEU A 151 -33.10 -7.24 -19.15
C LEU A 151 -32.33 -8.52 -19.53
N GLY A 152 -32.20 -9.44 -18.57
CA GLY A 152 -31.41 -10.68 -18.72
C GLY A 152 -29.93 -10.56 -18.33
N ASP A 153 -29.48 -9.40 -17.82
CA ASP A 153 -28.10 -9.11 -17.46
C ASP A 153 -28.06 -8.24 -16.19
N GLN A 154 -28.07 -8.91 -15.03
CA GLN A 154 -28.21 -8.32 -13.69
C GLN A 154 -26.85 -7.97 -13.06
N ARG A 155 -26.12 -7.05 -13.70
CA ARG A 155 -24.81 -6.58 -13.20
C ARG A 155 -24.93 -5.39 -12.23
N PRO A 156 -23.93 -5.17 -11.37
CA PRO A 156 -23.90 -4.00 -10.48
C PRO A 156 -23.96 -2.68 -11.25
N LEU A 157 -24.64 -1.69 -10.67
CA LEU A 157 -24.57 -0.31 -11.13
C LEU A 157 -23.52 0.45 -10.32
N HIS A 158 -22.47 0.94 -10.98
CA HIS A 158 -21.44 1.72 -10.29
C HIS A 158 -21.68 3.22 -10.36
N MET A 159 -21.55 3.89 -9.21
CA MET A 159 -21.79 5.33 -9.07
C MET A 159 -20.80 6.19 -9.85
N ILE A 160 -19.58 5.70 -10.11
CA ILE A 160 -18.53 6.42 -10.85
C ILE A 160 -18.97 6.85 -12.26
N THR A 161 -19.95 6.17 -12.84
CA THR A 161 -20.54 6.50 -14.14
C THR A 161 -21.22 7.87 -14.16
N LYS A 162 -21.67 8.36 -13.00
CA LYS A 162 -22.24 9.71 -12.82
C LYS A 162 -21.16 10.79 -12.88
N PHE A 163 -19.97 10.48 -12.37
CA PHE A 163 -18.90 11.47 -12.21
C PHE A 163 -17.98 11.56 -13.42
N MET A 164 -17.57 10.41 -13.97
CA MET A 164 -16.61 10.39 -15.09
C MET A 164 -17.00 9.35 -16.14
N PRO A 165 -17.17 9.71 -17.43
CA PRO A 165 -17.39 8.73 -18.49
C PRO A 165 -16.14 7.85 -18.71
N LEU A 166 -16.34 6.56 -19.03
CA LEU A 166 -15.25 5.62 -19.34
C LEU A 166 -14.20 6.19 -20.30
N ARG A 167 -14.64 6.85 -21.37
CA ARG A 167 -13.72 7.43 -22.35
C ARG A 167 -12.82 8.53 -21.79
N LYS A 168 -13.36 9.36 -20.88
CA LYS A 168 -12.61 10.42 -20.20
C LYS A 168 -11.64 9.79 -19.18
N PHE A 169 -12.12 8.83 -18.39
CA PHE A 169 -11.28 8.08 -17.45
C PHE A 169 -10.09 7.41 -18.15
N GLU A 170 -10.32 6.61 -19.19
CA GLU A 170 -9.24 5.94 -19.93
C GLU A 170 -8.25 6.93 -20.58
N LEU A 171 -8.73 8.11 -21.01
CA LEU A 171 -7.88 9.12 -21.63
C LEU A 171 -7.00 9.80 -20.57
N ILE A 172 -7.58 10.23 -19.45
CA ILE A 172 -6.85 10.80 -18.32
C ILE A 172 -5.85 9.78 -17.76
N THR A 173 -6.29 8.57 -17.40
CA THR A 173 -5.41 7.52 -16.86
C THR A 173 -4.22 7.21 -17.78
N ARG A 174 -4.37 7.36 -19.10
CA ARG A 174 -3.28 7.12 -20.05
C ARG A 174 -2.18 8.18 -19.96
N TYR A 175 -2.55 9.44 -19.79
CA TYR A 175 -1.64 10.58 -19.93
C TYR A 175 -1.28 11.27 -18.62
N PHE A 176 -2.06 11.06 -17.55
CA PHE A 176 -1.86 11.71 -16.26
C PHE A 176 -0.46 11.42 -15.70
N ARG A 177 0.33 12.46 -15.48
CA ARG A 177 1.71 12.42 -14.98
C ARG A 177 1.85 13.25 -13.72
N THR A 178 2.75 12.84 -12.85
CA THR A 178 3.04 13.52 -11.58
C THR A 178 4.46 14.09 -11.54
N PHE A 179 5.06 14.28 -12.72
CA PHE A 179 6.44 14.69 -12.88
C PHE A 179 6.61 15.43 -14.20
N ASP A 180 7.56 16.37 -14.22
CA ASP A 180 8.00 17.06 -15.42
C ASP A 180 8.75 16.08 -16.35
N TYR A 181 8.22 15.86 -17.56
CA TYR A 181 8.81 14.91 -18.49
C TYR A 181 10.12 15.38 -19.10
N THR A 182 10.40 16.70 -19.07
CA THR A 182 11.63 17.30 -19.60
C THR A 182 12.81 17.12 -18.65
N LYS A 183 12.53 16.97 -17.35
CA LYS A 183 13.53 16.78 -16.29
C LYS A 183 13.89 15.31 -16.02
N LEU A 184 13.24 14.37 -16.69
CA LEU A 184 13.61 12.96 -16.59
C LEU A 184 14.85 12.68 -17.46
N ASP A 185 16.02 12.83 -16.85
CA ASP A 185 17.28 12.59 -17.53
C ASP A 185 17.49 11.07 -17.76
N VAL A 186 17.65 10.70 -19.03
CA VAL A 186 17.95 9.32 -19.46
C VAL A 186 19.47 9.07 -19.44
N SER A 187 20.27 10.14 -19.42
CA SER A 187 21.74 10.08 -19.39
C SER A 187 22.30 10.05 -17.97
N ASP A 188 21.55 10.52 -16.96
CA ASP A 188 21.94 10.49 -15.55
C ASP A 188 21.20 9.42 -14.73
N GLU A 189 21.31 8.15 -15.16
CA GLU A 189 20.86 6.99 -14.36
C GLU A 189 21.77 6.69 -13.15
N ARG A 190 22.76 7.56 -12.85
CA ARG A 190 23.78 7.31 -11.80
C ARG A 190 23.19 7.32 -10.40
N ASP A 191 22.19 8.18 -10.13
CA ASP A 191 21.59 8.28 -8.80
C ASP A 191 20.32 7.44 -8.67
N LEU A 192 19.42 7.50 -9.67
CA LEU A 192 18.15 6.78 -9.62
C LEU A 192 17.62 6.45 -11.03
N PRO A 193 17.13 5.23 -11.31
CA PRO A 193 16.49 4.89 -12.60
C PRO A 193 15.28 5.77 -12.93
N LYS A 194 15.04 6.03 -14.22
CA LYS A 194 13.92 6.85 -14.72
C LYS A 194 12.55 6.50 -14.12
N THR A 195 12.28 5.20 -13.96
CA THR A 195 11.05 4.69 -13.33
C THR A 195 10.84 5.24 -11.92
N PHE A 196 11.90 5.30 -11.12
CA PHE A 196 11.86 5.78 -9.75
C PHE A 196 11.98 7.30 -9.67
N GLN A 197 12.77 7.95 -10.54
CA GLN A 197 12.79 9.42 -10.66
C GLN A 197 11.37 9.98 -10.87
N ALA A 198 10.59 9.35 -11.75
CA ALA A 198 9.19 9.72 -12.00
C ALA A 198 8.28 9.61 -10.76
N ALA A 199 8.61 8.74 -9.81
CA ALA A 199 7.84 8.55 -8.57
C ALA A 199 8.42 9.34 -7.39
N GLN A 200 9.65 9.84 -7.50
CA GLN A 200 10.42 10.38 -6.38
C GLN A 200 9.78 11.61 -5.73
N PRO A 201 9.35 12.65 -6.47
CA PRO A 201 8.76 13.84 -5.84
C PRO A 201 7.53 13.51 -4.98
N ARG A 202 6.67 12.62 -5.47
CA ARG A 202 5.50 12.16 -4.72
C ARG A 202 5.88 11.28 -3.52
N SER A 203 6.88 10.44 -3.70
CA SER A 203 7.43 9.59 -2.63
C SER A 203 7.93 10.44 -1.46
N GLU A 204 8.71 11.48 -1.74
CA GLU A 204 9.24 12.40 -0.73
C GLU A 204 8.12 13.16 -0.04
N HIS A 205 7.13 13.67 -0.80
CA HIS A 205 5.97 14.36 -0.22
C HIS A 205 5.23 13.49 0.81
N ILE A 206 4.93 12.24 0.47
CA ILE A 206 4.22 11.32 1.37
C ILE A 206 5.08 10.98 2.60
N GLN A 207 6.39 10.79 2.43
CA GLN A 207 7.30 10.55 3.56
C GLN A 207 7.37 11.77 4.50
N ASN A 208 7.51 12.97 3.94
CA ASN A 208 7.57 14.20 4.73
C ASN A 208 6.28 14.41 5.50
N THR A 209 5.13 14.31 4.82
CA THR A 209 3.80 14.36 5.46
C THR A 209 3.67 13.31 6.57
N SER A 210 4.15 12.08 6.33
CA SER A 210 4.11 11.01 7.32
C SER A 210 4.93 11.34 8.57
N ALA A 211 6.09 12.00 8.42
CA ALA A 211 6.91 12.42 9.56
C ALA A 211 6.35 13.61 10.32
N GLU A 212 5.68 14.52 9.62
CA GLU A 212 5.00 15.65 10.26
C GLU A 212 3.81 15.18 11.09
N LEU A 213 3.14 14.10 10.70
CA LEU A 213 1.94 13.60 11.38
C LEU A 213 2.22 12.50 12.42
N PHE A 214 3.26 11.68 12.21
CA PHE A 214 3.56 10.53 13.06
C PHE A 214 5.00 10.60 13.60
N ILE A 215 5.12 10.84 14.91
CA ILE A 215 6.39 10.79 15.63
C ILE A 215 6.59 9.35 16.11
N PRO A 216 7.56 8.60 15.56
CA PRO A 216 7.75 7.19 15.90
C PRO A 216 8.09 7.00 17.36
N GLY A 217 7.62 5.89 17.96
CA GLY A 217 8.00 5.42 19.28
C GLY A 217 9.35 4.69 19.25
N THR A 218 9.62 3.90 20.29
CA THR A 218 10.91 3.21 20.43
C THR A 218 11.11 2.06 19.45
N ASN A 219 10.12 1.16 19.29
CA ASN A 219 10.30 -0.10 18.57
C ASN A 219 9.89 0.04 17.09
N LEU A 220 10.82 -0.22 16.18
CA LEU A 220 10.65 -0.06 14.73
C LEU A 220 11.11 -1.33 14.02
N ALA A 221 10.52 -1.67 12.88
CA ALA A 221 11.00 -2.77 12.05
C ALA A 221 11.45 -2.29 10.68
N VAL A 222 12.55 -2.87 10.19
CA VAL A 222 13.02 -2.70 8.81
C VAL A 222 12.84 -4.00 8.05
N ASP A 223 12.14 -3.92 6.93
CA ASP A 223 11.98 -5.04 6.01
C ASP A 223 11.75 -4.57 4.57
N GLU A 224 11.63 -5.54 3.67
CA GLU A 224 11.33 -5.38 2.25
C GLU A 224 9.81 -5.43 1.96
N CYS A 225 9.35 -4.50 1.14
CA CYS A 225 8.03 -4.51 0.52
C CYS A 225 8.16 -4.79 -0.99
N MET A 226 7.18 -5.51 -1.56
CA MET A 226 7.11 -5.79 -3.00
C MET A 226 5.91 -5.12 -3.65
N ILE A 227 6.14 -4.38 -4.74
CA ILE A 227 5.10 -3.75 -5.57
C ILE A 227 4.88 -4.61 -6.81
N PRO A 228 3.73 -5.31 -6.94
CA PRO A 228 3.49 -6.21 -8.07
C PRO A 228 3.61 -5.51 -9.42
N TYR A 229 4.52 -5.99 -10.28
CA TYR A 229 4.63 -5.51 -11.65
C TYR A 229 5.26 -6.57 -12.54
N LYS A 230 4.54 -6.95 -13.61
CA LYS A 230 4.97 -7.95 -14.60
C LYS A 230 5.29 -7.35 -15.98
N GLY A 231 5.25 -6.02 -16.10
CA GLY A 231 5.58 -5.33 -17.35
C GLY A 231 7.09 -5.28 -17.59
N ARG A 232 7.51 -4.78 -18.75
CA ARG A 232 8.93 -4.61 -19.08
C ARG A 232 9.52 -3.47 -18.25
N SER A 233 10.45 -3.78 -17.35
CA SER A 233 11.25 -2.83 -16.58
C SER A 233 12.56 -3.50 -16.16
N LYS A 234 13.66 -2.76 -16.13
CA LYS A 234 14.97 -3.27 -15.67
C LYS A 234 15.07 -3.27 -14.15
N GLU A 235 14.23 -2.48 -13.48
CA GLU A 235 14.22 -2.23 -12.04
C GLU A 235 13.40 -3.27 -11.25
N THR A 236 12.66 -4.15 -11.93
CA THR A 236 11.96 -5.25 -11.24
C THR A 236 12.94 -6.30 -10.72
N THR A 237 12.59 -6.86 -9.56
CA THR A 237 13.31 -7.94 -8.88
C THR A 237 12.39 -9.14 -8.73
N ILE A 238 12.98 -10.34 -8.81
CA ILE A 238 12.28 -11.59 -8.55
C ILE A 238 12.67 -12.10 -7.17
N VAL A 239 11.71 -12.11 -6.24
CA VAL A 239 11.89 -12.64 -4.90
C VAL A 239 11.12 -13.96 -4.77
N LYS A 240 11.84 -15.08 -4.93
CA LYS A 240 11.26 -16.42 -4.83
C LYS A 240 10.64 -16.62 -3.44
N ASN A 241 9.46 -17.25 -3.40
CA ASN A 241 8.70 -17.59 -2.19
C ASN A 241 7.97 -16.43 -1.47
N LYS A 242 7.89 -15.22 -2.05
CA LYS A 242 6.91 -14.20 -1.62
C LYS A 242 5.59 -14.41 -2.39
N PRO A 243 4.42 -14.06 -1.82
CA PRO A 243 3.12 -14.14 -2.51
C PRO A 243 3.12 -13.39 -3.85
N THR A 244 3.82 -12.25 -3.89
CA THR A 244 4.14 -11.51 -5.11
C THR A 244 5.63 -11.72 -5.45
N PRO A 245 5.96 -12.68 -6.32
CA PRO A 245 7.37 -13.03 -6.56
C PRO A 245 8.08 -12.09 -7.55
N CYS A 246 7.37 -11.23 -8.27
CA CYS A 246 7.95 -10.33 -9.28
C CYS A 246 7.35 -8.92 -9.18
N GLY A 247 8.21 -7.92 -9.08
CA GLY A 247 7.79 -6.54 -8.92
C GLY A 247 8.94 -5.59 -8.57
N PHE A 248 8.61 -4.36 -8.19
CA PHE A 248 9.61 -3.44 -7.62
C PHE A 248 9.83 -3.79 -6.15
N LYS A 249 11.09 -3.82 -5.73
CA LYS A 249 11.46 -4.00 -4.34
C LYS A 249 11.65 -2.64 -3.68
N VAL A 250 11.14 -2.48 -2.47
CA VAL A 250 11.27 -1.26 -1.66
C VAL A 250 11.72 -1.65 -0.26
N TRP A 251 12.63 -0.88 0.32
CA TRP A 251 13.05 -1.06 1.71
C TRP A 251 12.28 -0.11 2.60
N VAL A 252 11.69 -0.58 3.68
CA VAL A 252 10.75 0.18 4.49
C VAL A 252 11.14 0.09 5.95
N ILE A 253 11.08 1.21 6.67
CA ILE A 253 11.03 1.25 8.13
C ILE A 253 9.63 1.63 8.58
N ALA A 254 9.04 0.84 9.48
CA ALA A 254 7.64 0.95 9.86
C ALA A 254 7.41 0.72 11.35
N GLN A 255 6.26 1.20 11.83
CA GLN A 255 5.73 0.95 13.17
C GLN A 255 4.22 0.71 13.10
N HIS A 256 3.74 -0.41 13.64
CA HIS A 256 2.31 -0.78 13.65
C HIS A 256 1.60 -0.72 12.28
N GLY A 257 2.29 -1.07 11.19
CA GLY A 257 1.74 -0.98 9.83
C GLY A 257 1.91 0.38 9.15
N PHE A 258 2.28 1.42 9.90
CA PHE A 258 2.51 2.76 9.37
C PHE A 258 3.90 2.83 8.73
N PHE A 259 3.97 3.18 7.45
CA PHE A 259 5.23 3.29 6.73
C PHE A 259 5.85 4.67 7.00
N LEU A 260 6.98 4.71 7.72
CA LEU A 260 7.62 5.95 8.17
C LEU A 260 8.54 6.53 7.09
N ARG A 261 9.44 5.69 6.58
CA ARG A 261 10.41 6.01 5.52
C ARG A 261 10.62 4.80 4.62
N TRP A 262 11.01 5.06 3.38
CA TRP A 262 11.39 4.00 2.47
C TRP A 262 12.41 4.43 1.42
N LEU A 263 13.12 3.44 0.89
CA LEU A 263 14.14 3.57 -0.14
C LEU A 263 13.84 2.63 -1.31
N TRP A 264 13.91 3.14 -2.54
CA TRP A 264 13.79 2.30 -3.72
C TRP A 264 14.96 1.32 -3.82
N HIS A 265 14.70 0.07 -4.17
CA HIS A 265 15.78 -0.86 -4.44
C HIS A 265 16.38 -0.59 -5.83
N VAL A 266 17.65 -0.20 -5.87
CA VAL A 266 18.43 -0.01 -7.11
C VAL A 266 19.55 -1.05 -7.16
N LYS A 267 19.68 -1.78 -8.29
CA LYS A 267 20.67 -2.87 -8.44
C LYS A 267 22.13 -2.39 -8.32
N GLY A 268 22.41 -1.15 -8.72
CA GLY A 268 23.72 -0.49 -8.55
C GLY A 268 23.88 0.27 -7.22
N SER A 269 22.83 0.30 -6.38
CA SER A 269 22.71 1.01 -5.10
C SER A 269 23.48 2.35 -4.99
N PRO A 270 22.79 3.51 -5.05
CA PRO A 270 23.44 4.81 -4.80
C PRO A 270 23.88 4.99 -3.33
N TYR A 271 23.42 4.12 -2.43
CA TYR A 271 23.75 4.15 -1.01
C TYR A 271 25.20 3.73 -0.79
N LYS A 272 26.02 4.65 -0.29
CA LYS A 272 27.43 4.39 0.02
C LYS A 272 27.53 3.40 1.18
N ALA A 273 28.50 2.50 1.10
CA ALA A 273 28.74 1.55 2.18
C ALA A 273 29.10 2.29 3.48
N VAL A 274 28.39 1.98 4.56
CA VAL A 274 28.72 2.49 5.90
C VAL A 274 29.99 1.78 6.38
N VAL A 275 31.00 2.55 6.79
CA VAL A 275 32.29 2.02 7.28
C VAL A 275 32.19 1.80 8.79
N VAL A 276 32.60 0.63 9.26
CA VAL A 276 32.51 0.22 10.67
C VAL A 276 33.88 -0.13 11.20
N ASN A 277 34.20 0.27 12.43
CA ASN A 277 35.42 -0.12 13.12
C ASN A 277 35.35 -1.59 13.59
N LEU A 278 36.44 -2.33 13.40
CA LEU A 278 36.57 -3.71 13.85
C LEU A 278 37.11 -3.74 15.29
N PRO A 279 36.56 -4.60 16.17
CA PRO A 279 37.06 -4.73 17.54
C PRO A 279 38.46 -5.35 17.61
N LEU A 280 38.84 -6.17 16.62
CA LEU A 280 40.18 -6.74 16.50
C LEU A 280 40.71 -6.57 15.06
N PRO A 281 41.97 -6.14 14.88
CA PRO A 281 42.55 -6.01 13.56
C PRO A 281 42.63 -7.36 12.84
N LYS A 282 42.05 -7.45 11.64
CA LYS A 282 42.15 -8.67 10.80
C LYS A 282 43.34 -8.56 9.86
N LYS A 283 44.22 -9.58 9.83
CA LYS A 283 45.33 -9.66 8.88
C LYS A 283 44.80 -10.03 7.49
N GLN A 284 45.20 -9.30 6.46
CA GLN A 284 44.83 -9.60 5.06
C GLN A 284 46.06 -9.81 4.17
N GLY A 285 46.13 -10.96 3.50
CA GLY A 285 47.25 -11.34 2.62
C GLY A 285 48.48 -11.88 3.36
N LYS A 286 49.41 -12.51 2.63
CA LYS A 286 50.61 -13.17 3.18
C LYS A 286 51.64 -12.21 3.82
N LYS A 287 51.48 -10.88 3.67
CA LYS A 287 52.39 -9.84 4.20
C LYS A 287 51.64 -8.79 5.07
N GLY A 288 50.61 -9.23 5.80
CA GLY A 288 49.42 -8.43 6.14
C GLY A 288 49.57 -7.10 6.90
N LYS A 289 49.01 -6.04 6.31
CA LYS A 289 48.56 -4.84 7.04
C LYS A 289 47.33 -5.19 7.89
N ALA A 290 47.27 -4.64 9.09
CA ALA A 290 46.15 -4.84 10.00
C ALA A 290 44.93 -4.02 9.51
N LYS A 291 43.82 -4.68 9.20
CA LYS A 291 42.57 -4.01 8.80
C LYS A 291 41.77 -3.65 10.05
N THR A 292 41.57 -2.36 10.29
CA THR A 292 40.84 -1.80 11.45
C THR A 292 39.39 -1.43 11.13
N THR A 293 39.00 -1.38 9.86
CA THR A 293 37.65 -1.01 9.43
C THR A 293 37.09 -1.97 8.38
N VAL A 294 35.76 -2.09 8.29
CA VAL A 294 35.07 -2.90 7.28
C VAL A 294 33.84 -2.15 6.73
N PRO A 295 33.66 -2.07 5.40
CA PRO A 295 32.42 -1.54 4.83
C PRO A 295 31.28 -2.56 5.00
N LEU A 296 30.11 -2.09 5.43
CA LEU A 296 28.87 -2.86 5.36
C LEU A 296 28.49 -3.12 3.90
N SER A 297 27.76 -4.21 3.66
CA SER A 297 27.14 -4.42 2.35
C SER A 297 26.09 -3.35 2.05
N ASN A 298 25.75 -3.14 0.78
CA ASN A 298 24.70 -2.20 0.38
C ASN A 298 23.36 -2.55 1.03
N THR A 299 23.00 -3.84 1.08
CA THR A 299 21.79 -4.34 1.75
C THR A 299 21.75 -3.96 3.23
N GLN A 300 22.87 -4.07 3.94
CA GLN A 300 22.93 -3.73 5.37
C GLN A 300 22.93 -2.23 5.61
N SER A 301 23.61 -1.48 4.74
CA SER A 301 23.70 -0.02 4.82
C SER A 301 22.31 0.62 4.72
N VAL A 302 21.37 0.01 4.00
CA VAL A 302 19.97 0.45 3.92
C VAL A 302 19.32 0.63 5.30
N VAL A 303 19.56 -0.29 6.25
CA VAL A 303 19.01 -0.19 7.61
C VAL A 303 19.48 1.09 8.28
N PHE A 304 20.79 1.37 8.17
CA PHE A 304 21.41 2.56 8.72
C PHE A 304 20.87 3.85 8.09
N TYR A 305 20.73 3.87 6.76
CA TYR A 305 20.15 5.00 6.04
C TYR A 305 18.69 5.27 6.43
N LEU A 306 17.86 4.22 6.52
CA LEU A 306 16.47 4.36 6.96
C LEU A 306 16.36 4.92 8.38
N CYS A 307 17.24 4.50 9.30
CA CYS A 307 17.29 5.06 10.65
C CYS A 307 17.67 6.54 10.64
N ASN A 308 18.66 6.93 9.82
CA ASN A 308 19.10 8.33 9.72
C ASN A 308 18.08 9.28 9.07
N MET A 309 17.07 8.74 8.38
CA MET A 309 15.96 9.52 7.84
C MET A 309 14.87 9.83 8.88
N LEU A 310 14.97 9.27 10.09
CA LEU A 310 14.05 9.51 11.19
C LEU A 310 14.48 10.71 12.05
N PRO A 311 13.55 11.30 12.85
CA PRO A 311 13.93 12.26 13.87
C PRO A 311 15.00 11.68 14.80
N LYS A 312 15.96 12.51 15.23
CA LYS A 312 17.01 12.10 16.16
C LYS A 312 16.39 11.63 17.47
N ALA A 313 16.49 10.33 17.73
CA ALA A 313 16.11 9.69 18.99
C ALA A 313 16.77 8.31 19.06
N THR A 314 16.75 7.71 20.25
CA THR A 314 17.14 6.31 20.43
C THR A 314 15.98 5.40 20.07
N TYR A 315 16.20 4.51 19.11
CA TYR A 315 15.24 3.52 18.64
C TYR A 315 15.76 2.10 18.89
N HIS A 316 14.84 1.15 18.99
CA HIS A 316 15.10 -0.28 18.94
C HIS A 316 14.65 -0.81 17.58
N VAL A 317 15.61 -1.15 16.73
CA VAL A 317 15.38 -1.57 15.35
C VAL A 317 15.38 -3.08 15.24
N PHE A 318 14.26 -3.63 14.77
CA PHE A 318 14.07 -5.04 14.48
C PHE A 318 14.30 -5.31 12.99
N THR A 319 15.07 -6.36 12.69
CA THR A 319 15.45 -6.69 11.30
C THR A 319 15.37 -8.18 10.98
N ASP A 320 15.12 -8.52 9.71
CA ASP A 320 15.21 -9.89 9.24
C ASP A 320 16.68 -10.33 9.08
N ASN A 321 16.87 -11.64 9.00
CA ASN A 321 18.11 -12.33 8.69
C ASN A 321 18.79 -11.91 7.37
N LEU A 322 18.12 -11.15 6.51
CA LEU A 322 18.71 -10.53 5.33
C LEU A 322 19.71 -9.43 5.70
N PHE A 323 19.48 -8.73 6.82
CA PHE A 323 20.27 -7.58 7.24
C PHE A 323 21.24 -7.93 8.37
N SER A 324 20.80 -8.76 9.31
CA SER A 324 21.51 -9.02 10.57
C SER A 324 22.97 -9.46 10.37
N SER A 325 23.89 -8.76 11.04
CA SER A 325 25.27 -9.18 11.26
C SER A 325 25.86 -8.44 12.46
N PRO A 326 26.91 -8.98 13.10
CA PRO A 326 27.59 -8.28 14.19
C PRO A 326 28.06 -6.88 13.78
N ASN A 327 28.64 -6.70 12.59
CA ASN A 327 29.13 -5.40 12.14
C ASN A 327 28.02 -4.36 11.97
N LEU A 328 26.86 -4.74 11.41
CA LEU A 328 25.71 -3.83 11.32
C LEU A 328 25.26 -3.42 12.73
N PHE A 329 25.23 -4.36 13.66
CA PHE A 329 24.71 -4.12 15.01
C PHE A 329 25.67 -3.24 15.83
N ARG A 330 26.99 -3.37 15.64
CA ARG A 330 27.98 -2.41 16.17
C ARG A 330 27.73 -1.01 15.63
N ALA A 331 27.57 -0.88 14.30
CA ALA A 331 27.34 0.42 13.67
C ALA A 331 26.07 1.09 14.17
N LEU A 332 24.97 0.34 14.29
CA LEU A 332 23.71 0.84 14.84
C LEU A 332 23.89 1.27 16.31
N ARG A 333 24.59 0.48 17.12
CA ARG A 333 24.87 0.80 18.52
C ARG A 333 25.71 2.08 18.66
N GLU A 334 26.75 2.22 17.86
CA GLU A 334 27.61 3.41 17.81
C GLU A 334 26.82 4.66 17.40
N ALA A 335 25.85 4.50 16.49
CA ALA A 335 24.92 5.57 16.10
C ALA A 335 23.78 5.82 17.11
N GLY A 336 23.77 5.13 18.26
CA GLY A 336 22.77 5.33 19.32
C GLY A 336 21.47 4.55 19.14
N TYR A 337 21.48 3.47 18.35
CA TYR A 337 20.33 2.60 18.12
C TYR A 337 20.53 1.20 18.73
N GLY A 338 19.49 0.69 19.39
CA GLY A 338 19.41 -0.73 19.72
C GLY A 338 19.02 -1.55 18.49
N ALA A 339 19.52 -2.79 18.41
CA ALA A 339 19.24 -3.67 17.29
C ALA A 339 18.91 -5.08 17.78
N THR A 340 17.92 -5.73 17.15
CA THR A 340 17.61 -7.15 17.36
C THR A 340 17.15 -7.76 16.05
N GLY A 341 17.63 -8.96 15.73
CA GLY A 341 17.33 -9.57 14.45
C GLY A 341 17.51 -11.07 14.48
N THR A 342 16.75 -11.78 13.65
CA THR A 342 17.09 -13.17 13.34
C THR A 342 18.35 -13.20 12.49
N ALA A 343 19.12 -14.28 12.57
CA ALA A 343 20.44 -14.38 11.95
C ALA A 343 20.59 -15.64 11.10
N ARG A 344 21.41 -15.55 10.06
CA ARG A 344 21.82 -16.72 9.28
C ARG A 344 23.08 -17.33 9.89
N PRO A 345 23.31 -18.65 9.74
CA PRO A 345 24.54 -19.27 10.26
C PRO A 345 25.82 -18.65 9.69
N ASN A 346 25.77 -18.08 8.48
CA ASN A 346 26.92 -17.50 7.79
C ASN A 346 27.04 -15.98 7.95
N CYS A 347 26.27 -15.32 8.83
CA CYS A 347 26.31 -13.85 8.95
C CYS A 347 27.26 -13.36 10.06
N GLY A 348 28.38 -14.05 10.30
CA GLY A 348 29.32 -13.75 11.39
C GLY A 348 28.97 -14.39 12.73
N ILE A 349 28.06 -15.36 12.75
CA ILE A 349 27.72 -16.17 13.94
C ILE A 349 28.90 -17.11 14.28
N SER A 350 29.15 -17.32 15.57
CA SER A 350 30.16 -18.26 16.09
C SER A 350 29.99 -19.66 15.49
N THR A 351 31.11 -20.31 15.18
CA THR A 351 31.13 -21.67 14.63
C THR A 351 30.43 -22.68 15.55
N LYS A 352 30.46 -22.48 16.88
CA LYS A 352 29.74 -23.34 17.83
C LYS A 352 28.22 -23.28 17.61
N LEU A 353 27.65 -22.08 17.48
CA LEU A 353 26.21 -21.87 17.23
C LEU A 353 25.81 -22.27 15.82
N LYS A 354 26.67 -22.02 14.83
CA LYS A 354 26.48 -22.50 13.45
C LYS A 354 26.37 -24.02 13.39
N LYS A 355 27.33 -24.75 13.97
CA LYS A 355 27.30 -26.23 14.05
C LYS A 355 26.07 -26.74 14.79
N ALA A 356 25.66 -26.08 15.88
CA ALA A 356 24.44 -26.42 16.60
C ALA A 356 23.18 -26.31 15.70
N LYS A 357 23.05 -25.21 14.96
CA LYS A 357 21.94 -24.97 14.02
C LYS A 357 21.93 -25.95 12.84
N GLU A 358 23.09 -26.31 12.30
CA GLU A 358 23.24 -27.31 11.24
C GLU A 358 22.92 -28.73 11.74
N GLY A 359 23.34 -29.04 12.97
CA GLY A 359 23.01 -30.27 13.68
C GLY A 359 21.51 -30.46 13.89
N ASP A 360 20.81 -29.43 14.37
CA ASP A 360 19.34 -29.43 14.51
C ASP A 360 18.62 -29.64 13.16
N LYS A 361 19.16 -29.04 12.10
CA LYS A 361 18.57 -29.15 10.76
C LYS A 361 18.73 -30.56 10.18
N SER A 362 19.89 -31.19 10.39
CA SER A 362 20.23 -32.52 9.87
C SER A 362 19.75 -33.67 10.76
N GLY A 363 19.38 -33.41 12.02
CA GLY A 363 19.05 -34.45 13.00
C GLY A 363 20.27 -35.22 13.53
N LYS A 364 21.49 -34.79 13.17
CA LYS A 364 22.76 -35.44 13.52
C LYS A 364 23.58 -34.67 14.56
N GLY A 365 23.04 -33.57 15.10
CA GLY A 365 23.69 -32.75 16.11
C GLY A 365 23.39 -33.19 17.56
N PRO A 366 24.04 -32.57 18.55
CA PRO A 366 23.70 -32.77 19.96
C PRO A 366 22.20 -32.48 20.17
N ALA A 367 21.54 -33.31 20.99
CA ALA A 367 20.12 -33.19 21.25
C ALA A 367 19.82 -31.85 21.94
N PHE A 368 19.20 -30.91 21.21
CA PHE A 368 18.63 -29.70 21.78
C PHE A 368 17.24 -30.01 22.34
N GLN A 369 17.00 -29.67 23.60
CA GLN A 369 15.67 -29.76 24.19
C GLN A 369 14.77 -28.64 23.68
N TYR A 370 13.47 -28.90 23.57
CA TYR A 370 12.52 -27.84 23.25
C TYR A 370 12.66 -26.70 24.28
N ASN A 371 12.66 -25.47 23.77
CA ASN A 371 12.82 -24.24 24.52
C ASN A 371 14.22 -24.00 25.13
N GLU A 372 15.22 -24.83 24.81
CA GLU A 372 16.62 -24.63 25.21
C GLU A 372 17.21 -23.37 24.55
N VAL A 373 18.08 -22.66 25.27
CA VAL A 373 18.81 -21.48 24.79
C VAL A 373 20.30 -21.64 25.03
N ARG A 374 21.13 -21.25 24.05
CA ARG A 374 22.57 -21.05 24.25
C ARG A 374 22.97 -19.68 23.75
N VAL A 375 23.93 -19.06 24.43
CA VAL A 375 24.36 -17.69 24.17
C VAL A 375 25.87 -17.66 24.06
N ILE A 376 26.37 -16.86 23.12
CA ILE A 376 27.77 -16.48 23.01
C ILE A 376 27.83 -14.96 22.85
N PHE A 377 28.70 -14.30 23.62
CA PHE A 377 28.93 -12.86 23.49
C PHE A 377 30.14 -12.58 22.61
N THR A 378 30.13 -11.45 21.90
CA THR A 378 31.30 -10.96 21.18
C THR A 378 32.37 -10.45 22.15
N VAL A 379 33.65 -10.48 21.76
CA VAL A 379 34.78 -10.07 22.64
C VAL A 379 34.64 -8.65 23.19
N ASP A 380 34.07 -7.75 22.40
CA ASP A 380 33.79 -6.37 22.79
C ASP A 380 32.61 -6.24 23.77
N SER A 381 31.97 -7.36 24.14
CA SER A 381 30.80 -7.43 25.03
C SER A 381 29.56 -6.67 24.51
N LEU A 382 29.55 -6.25 23.23
CA LEU A 382 28.49 -5.38 22.70
C LEU A 382 27.29 -6.12 22.11
N ILE A 383 27.48 -7.39 21.71
CA ILE A 383 26.50 -8.16 20.95
C ILE A 383 26.32 -9.54 21.56
N SER A 384 25.07 -9.95 21.74
CA SER A 384 24.69 -11.31 22.05
C SER A 384 24.35 -12.09 20.78
N GLN A 385 24.90 -13.30 20.68
CA GLN A 385 24.55 -14.29 19.68
C GLN A 385 23.78 -15.41 20.38
N VAL A 386 22.51 -15.58 20.02
CA VAL A 386 21.60 -16.46 20.74
C VAL A 386 21.10 -17.54 19.79
N ILE A 387 21.14 -18.80 20.22
CA ILE A 387 20.37 -19.88 19.58
C ILE A 387 19.26 -20.31 20.53
N TRP A 388 18.03 -20.36 20.02
CA TRP A 388 16.86 -20.84 20.76
C TRP A 388 16.21 -22.00 20.01
N LYS A 389 15.95 -23.11 20.69
CA LYS A 389 15.26 -24.26 20.13
C LYS A 389 13.75 -24.11 20.26
N ASP A 390 13.08 -23.73 19.18
CA ASP A 390 11.62 -23.88 19.06
C ASP A 390 11.30 -25.17 18.29
N ASN A 391 10.38 -25.17 17.33
CA ASN A 391 10.19 -26.31 16.43
C ASN A 391 11.49 -26.62 15.66
N SER A 392 12.15 -25.57 15.18
CA SER A 392 13.54 -25.61 14.73
C SER A 392 14.39 -24.65 15.55
N ALA A 393 15.70 -24.88 15.64
CA ALA A 393 16.60 -23.90 16.21
C ALA A 393 16.46 -22.56 15.47
N VAL A 394 16.53 -21.42 16.16
CA VAL A 394 16.49 -20.08 15.58
C VAL A 394 17.69 -19.32 16.11
N LEU A 395 18.39 -18.60 15.23
CA LEU A 395 19.52 -17.76 15.62
C LEU A 395 19.06 -16.31 15.70
N PHE A 396 19.52 -15.61 16.72
CA PHE A 396 19.32 -14.18 16.90
C PHE A 396 20.65 -13.47 17.14
N LEU A 397 20.68 -12.20 16.76
CA LEU A 397 21.64 -11.21 17.23
C LEU A 397 20.88 -10.14 18.02
N SER A 398 21.50 -9.61 19.07
CA SER A 398 20.95 -8.44 19.77
C SER A 398 22.06 -7.57 20.39
N THR A 399 21.85 -6.26 20.42
CA THR A 399 22.63 -5.34 21.26
C THR A 399 21.92 -5.01 22.57
N VAL A 400 20.66 -5.43 22.72
CA VAL A 400 19.75 -5.03 23.81
C VAL A 400 19.54 -6.19 24.78
N PHE A 401 19.23 -7.37 24.26
CA PHE A 401 18.92 -8.54 25.07
C PHE A 401 20.15 -9.41 25.26
N SER A 402 20.36 -9.86 26.50
CA SER A 402 21.41 -10.84 26.79
C SER A 402 21.11 -12.19 26.15
N GLY A 403 19.82 -12.54 26.07
CA GLY A 403 19.37 -13.87 25.69
C GLY A 403 19.67 -14.94 26.74
N ALA A 404 20.12 -14.55 27.94
CA ALA A 404 20.40 -15.45 29.03
C ALA A 404 19.15 -16.30 29.36
N ASN A 405 19.34 -17.55 29.80
CA ASN A 405 18.23 -18.48 30.03
C ASN A 405 17.21 -17.99 31.06
N LYS A 406 17.60 -17.07 31.96
CA LYS A 406 16.72 -16.44 32.96
C LYS A 406 15.85 -15.32 32.37
N GLU A 407 16.22 -14.77 31.21
CA GLU A 407 15.52 -13.69 30.54
C GLU A 407 14.33 -14.23 29.72
N ARG A 408 13.26 -14.61 30.42
CA ARG A 408 12.07 -15.25 29.84
C ARG A 408 10.78 -14.50 30.15
N ILE A 409 9.79 -14.68 29.29
CA ILE A 409 8.43 -14.13 29.43
C ILE A 409 7.39 -15.21 29.11
N GLU A 410 6.32 -15.24 29.89
CA GLU A 410 5.19 -16.13 29.65
C GLU A 410 4.44 -15.71 28.39
N LYS A 411 4.28 -16.62 27.44
CA LYS A 411 3.46 -16.41 26.24
C LYS A 411 2.59 -17.64 25.99
N LYS A 412 1.32 -17.42 25.63
CA LYS A 412 0.45 -18.47 25.12
C LYS A 412 0.95 -18.89 23.74
N ARG A 413 1.23 -20.18 23.56
CA ARG A 413 1.75 -20.75 22.31
C ARG A 413 0.81 -21.84 21.84
N LYS A 414 0.46 -21.81 20.55
CA LYS A 414 -0.22 -22.94 19.89
C LYS A 414 0.78 -24.06 19.66
N LYS A 415 0.35 -25.31 19.83
CA LYS A 415 1.14 -26.50 19.50
C LYS A 415 1.50 -26.46 18.02
N PRO A 416 2.79 -26.48 17.64
CA PRO A 416 3.19 -26.50 16.24
C PRO A 416 2.61 -27.72 15.50
N ALA A 417 2.23 -27.55 14.23
CA ALA A 417 1.68 -28.65 13.42
C ALA A 417 2.69 -29.80 13.28
N ASN A 418 2.25 -31.02 13.60
CA ASN A 418 3.06 -32.23 13.58
C ASN A 418 3.57 -32.55 12.16
N LYS A 419 4.85 -32.27 11.88
CA LYS A 419 5.51 -32.66 10.63
C LYS A 419 6.85 -33.35 10.92
N GLY A 420 6.80 -34.67 11.11
CA GLY A 420 7.96 -35.58 11.09
C GLY A 420 8.71 -35.75 12.41
N ALA A 421 9.94 -36.29 12.34
CA ALA A 421 10.79 -36.73 13.47
C ALA A 421 11.09 -35.67 14.56
N LYS A 422 10.71 -34.40 14.34
CA LYS A 422 10.82 -33.29 15.29
C LYS A 422 9.64 -33.21 16.28
N SER A 423 8.61 -34.05 16.13
CA SER A 423 7.38 -34.05 16.94
C SER A 423 7.60 -34.42 18.41
N LYS A 424 8.52 -35.35 18.73
CA LYS A 424 8.67 -35.90 20.08
C LYS A 424 9.01 -34.85 21.16
N ALA A 425 9.87 -33.88 20.83
CA ALA A 425 10.24 -32.82 21.79
C ALA A 425 9.10 -31.83 22.04
N ILE A 426 8.26 -31.61 21.02
CA ILE A 426 7.08 -30.74 21.10
C ILE A 426 5.95 -31.46 21.84
N GLU A 427 5.70 -32.73 21.53
CA GLU A 427 4.75 -33.59 22.25
C GLU A 427 5.07 -33.65 23.74
N LYS A 428 6.35 -33.79 24.11
CA LYS A 428 6.76 -33.74 25.52
C LYS A 428 6.48 -32.38 26.19
N ALA A 429 6.59 -31.27 25.46
CA ALA A 429 6.41 -29.93 26.03
C ALA A 429 4.93 -29.51 26.15
N PHE A 430 4.12 -29.85 25.14
CA PHE A 430 2.71 -29.46 25.03
C PHE A 430 1.73 -30.54 25.51
N GLY A 431 2.13 -31.82 25.55
CA GLY A 431 1.20 -32.92 25.82
C GLY A 431 0.08 -32.98 24.78
N ASP A 432 -1.13 -33.21 25.24
CA ASP A 432 -2.35 -33.24 24.42
C ASP A 432 -2.94 -31.84 24.16
N ASP A 433 -2.41 -30.80 24.83
CA ASP A 433 -2.95 -29.45 24.72
C ASP A 433 -2.68 -28.83 23.35
N ALA A 434 -3.72 -28.26 22.74
CA ALA A 434 -3.62 -27.50 21.50
C ALA A 434 -2.88 -26.15 21.68
N SER A 435 -2.84 -25.62 22.90
CA SER A 435 -2.07 -24.43 23.26
C SER A 435 -1.68 -24.44 24.72
N LYS A 436 -0.51 -23.87 25.05
CA LYS A 436 0.04 -23.83 26.41
C LYS A 436 0.73 -22.51 26.68
N VAL A 437 0.65 -22.01 27.90
CA VAL A 437 1.47 -20.88 28.37
C VAL A 437 2.85 -21.42 28.70
N ILE A 438 3.89 -20.92 28.01
CA ILE A 438 5.26 -21.39 28.16
C ILE A 438 6.17 -20.16 28.34
N PRO A 439 7.11 -20.18 29.33
CA PRO A 439 8.12 -19.13 29.46
C PRO A 439 9.13 -19.26 28.32
N ILE A 440 9.05 -18.36 27.34
CA ILE A 440 9.95 -18.33 26.19
C ILE A 440 10.99 -17.21 26.36
N PRO A 441 12.13 -17.25 25.64
CA PRO A 441 13.12 -16.19 25.74
C PRO A 441 12.54 -14.84 25.35
N LYS A 442 12.81 -13.80 26.16
CA LYS A 442 12.29 -12.45 25.95
C LYS A 442 12.64 -11.92 24.56
N ILE A 443 13.89 -12.12 24.11
CA ILE A 443 14.35 -11.77 22.75
C ILE A 443 13.44 -12.34 21.66
N ALA A 444 12.98 -13.58 21.79
CA ALA A 444 12.11 -14.22 20.80
C ALA A 444 10.68 -13.67 20.86
N ALA A 445 10.17 -13.39 22.07
CA ALA A 445 8.85 -12.81 22.26
C ALA A 445 8.76 -11.39 21.68
N GLU A 446 9.73 -10.53 22.01
CA GLU A 446 9.82 -9.16 21.54
C GLU A 446 10.04 -9.12 20.02
N TYR A 447 10.93 -9.98 19.49
CA TYR A 447 11.14 -10.07 18.05
C TYR A 447 9.85 -10.39 17.28
N ASN A 448 9.09 -11.39 17.73
CA ASN A 448 7.83 -11.76 17.08
C ASN A 448 6.79 -10.64 17.12
N GLN A 449 6.74 -9.89 18.22
CA GLN A 449 5.80 -8.79 18.39
C GLN A 449 6.09 -7.60 17.46
N GLU A 450 7.38 -7.29 17.28
CA GLU A 450 7.83 -6.04 16.65
C GLU A 450 8.24 -6.20 15.18
N MET A 451 8.78 -7.35 14.75
CA MET A 451 9.32 -7.53 13.39
C MET A 451 8.25 -7.35 12.29
N ASN A 452 6.98 -7.64 12.59
CA ASN A 452 5.89 -7.68 11.62
C ASN A 452 5.31 -6.30 11.23
N HIS A 453 5.93 -5.17 11.62
CA HIS A 453 5.36 -3.85 11.34
C HIS A 453 5.24 -3.54 9.84
N VAL A 454 6.19 -3.99 9.01
CA VAL A 454 6.12 -3.81 7.55
C VAL A 454 5.05 -4.72 6.94
N ASP A 455 5.05 -6.00 7.33
CA ASP A 455 4.08 -6.99 6.86
C ASP A 455 2.63 -6.59 7.20
N ARG A 456 2.38 -6.00 8.38
CA ARG A 456 1.08 -5.44 8.75
C ARG A 456 0.60 -4.37 7.76
N GLY A 457 1.49 -3.49 7.31
CA GLY A 457 1.17 -2.46 6.33
C GLY A 457 0.92 -3.03 4.93
N ASP A 458 1.72 -4.03 4.52
CA ASP A 458 1.51 -4.75 3.26
C ASP A 458 0.17 -5.49 3.24
N GLN A 459 -0.16 -6.20 4.32
CA GLN A 459 -1.42 -6.90 4.49
C GLN A 459 -2.60 -5.93 4.42
N LEU A 460 -2.54 -4.83 5.17
CA LEU A 460 -3.58 -3.81 5.21
C LEU A 460 -3.93 -3.28 3.82
N ARG A 461 -2.93 -2.98 2.98
CA ARG A 461 -3.14 -2.48 1.61
C ARG A 461 -3.72 -3.55 0.68
N SER A 462 -3.24 -4.79 0.79
CA SER A 462 -3.56 -5.88 -0.14
C SER A 462 -5.06 -6.19 -0.31
N TYR A 463 -5.88 -5.90 0.71
CA TYR A 463 -7.32 -6.15 0.65
C TYR A 463 -8.08 -5.21 -0.30
N THR A 464 -7.59 -3.99 -0.52
CA THR A 464 -8.31 -2.93 -1.27
C THR A 464 -7.46 -2.22 -2.32
N THR A 465 -6.43 -2.89 -2.83
CA THR A 465 -5.54 -2.36 -3.88
C THR A 465 -6.22 -2.38 -5.25
N TYR A 466 -5.88 -1.39 -6.08
CA TYR A 466 -6.28 -1.35 -7.49
C TYR A 466 -5.70 -2.53 -8.29
N GLU A 467 -6.55 -3.40 -8.84
CA GLU A 467 -6.12 -4.65 -9.49
C GLU A 467 -6.08 -4.58 -11.03
N HIS A 468 -6.60 -3.50 -11.63
CA HIS A 468 -6.54 -3.35 -13.08
C HIS A 468 -5.11 -3.09 -13.55
N ARG A 469 -4.76 -3.59 -14.74
CA ARG A 469 -3.39 -3.48 -15.26
C ARG A 469 -3.02 -2.04 -15.59
N PHE A 470 -1.96 -1.53 -14.98
CA PHE A 470 -1.26 -0.34 -15.48
C PHE A 470 -0.55 -0.65 -16.79
N ARG A 471 -0.73 0.22 -17.79
CA ARG A 471 -0.12 0.10 -19.11
C ARG A 471 0.63 1.40 -19.42
N ARG A 472 1.68 1.33 -20.23
CA ARG A 472 2.43 2.50 -20.76
C ARG A 472 3.24 3.27 -19.71
N GLY A 473 3.86 2.54 -18.79
CA GLY A 473 4.85 3.13 -17.90
C GLY A 473 4.97 2.34 -16.60
N PRO A 474 6.16 1.83 -16.24
CA PRO A 474 6.36 1.16 -14.95
C PRO A 474 6.08 2.09 -13.75
N TRP A 475 6.31 3.39 -13.92
CA TRP A 475 6.05 4.42 -12.90
C TRP A 475 4.57 4.46 -12.46
N GLN A 476 3.61 4.11 -13.33
CA GLN A 476 2.19 4.11 -12.94
C GLN A 476 1.89 3.12 -11.82
N ALA A 477 2.55 1.95 -11.82
CA ALA A 477 2.40 0.96 -10.77
C ALA A 477 2.92 1.50 -9.42
N LEU A 478 3.99 2.30 -9.44
CA LEU A 478 4.52 2.96 -8.25
C LEU A 478 3.59 4.05 -7.75
N LEU A 479 3.13 4.95 -8.63
CA LEU A 479 2.29 6.07 -8.25
C LEU A 479 0.92 5.62 -7.72
N TRP A 480 0.25 4.74 -8.44
CA TRP A 480 -1.17 4.45 -8.21
C TRP A 480 -1.40 3.12 -7.50
N GLY A 481 -0.51 2.14 -7.69
CA GLY A 481 -0.60 0.84 -7.00
C GLY A 481 0.16 0.78 -5.68
N PHE A 482 1.02 1.76 -5.37
CA PHE A 482 1.80 1.79 -4.13
C PHE A 482 1.68 3.11 -3.38
N LEU A 483 2.09 4.23 -3.97
CA LEU A 483 2.12 5.52 -3.28
C LEU A 483 0.71 6.03 -2.91
N LEU A 484 -0.28 5.86 -3.79
CA LEU A 484 -1.68 6.17 -3.45
C LEU A 484 -2.18 5.28 -2.31
N ASP A 485 -1.89 3.98 -2.35
CA ASP A 485 -2.33 3.05 -1.31
C ASP A 485 -1.62 3.31 0.04
N ILE A 486 -0.34 3.75 0.04
CA ILE A 486 0.35 4.19 1.25
C ILE A 486 -0.32 5.44 1.82
N ALA A 487 -0.61 6.46 0.99
CA ALA A 487 -1.30 7.67 1.48
C ALA A 487 -2.63 7.33 2.17
N LEU A 488 -3.41 6.41 1.58
CA LEU A 488 -4.67 5.94 2.15
C LEU A 488 -4.49 5.09 3.41
N ALA A 489 -3.50 4.19 3.43
CA ALA A 489 -3.22 3.35 4.59
C ALA A 489 -2.64 4.14 5.77
N ASN A 490 -1.68 5.03 5.52
CA ASN A 490 -1.10 5.89 6.54
C ASN A 490 -2.16 6.85 7.13
N SER A 491 -2.99 7.49 6.29
CA SER A 491 -4.10 8.32 6.79
C SER A 491 -5.13 7.52 7.60
N PHE A 492 -5.45 6.30 7.16
CA PHE A 492 -6.31 5.39 7.93
C PHE A 492 -5.70 5.02 9.29
N ILE A 493 -4.41 4.73 9.36
CA ILE A 493 -3.75 4.39 10.62
C ILE A 493 -3.72 5.60 11.55
N LEU A 494 -3.46 6.80 11.02
CA LEU A 494 -3.50 8.04 11.80
C LEU A 494 -4.85 8.22 12.48
N GLN A 495 -5.96 8.11 11.73
CA GLN A 495 -7.30 8.23 12.35
C GLN A 495 -7.60 7.08 13.32
N LEU A 496 -7.12 5.86 13.05
CA LEU A 496 -7.40 4.70 13.90
C LEU A 496 -6.69 4.79 15.26
N LYS A 497 -5.52 5.44 15.29
CA LYS A 497 -4.60 5.52 16.43
C LYS A 497 -4.68 6.85 17.19
N THR A 498 -5.49 7.80 16.74
CA THR A 498 -5.82 9.02 17.48
C THR A 498 -7.27 9.00 17.93
N THR A 499 -7.58 9.82 18.93
CA THR A 499 -8.96 10.13 19.35
C THR A 499 -9.39 11.54 18.94
N SER A 500 -8.50 12.31 18.32
CA SER A 500 -8.72 13.69 17.92
C SER A 500 -8.33 13.93 16.45
N PRO A 501 -9.14 14.68 15.68
CA PRO A 501 -10.44 15.27 16.08
C PRO A 501 -11.55 14.22 16.21
N ASN A 502 -12.70 14.62 16.75
CA ASN A 502 -13.84 13.73 17.00
C ASN A 502 -14.61 13.41 15.71
N TRP A 503 -14.00 12.63 14.82
CA TRP A 503 -14.65 12.07 13.64
C TRP A 503 -15.42 10.81 13.96
N GLU A 504 -16.32 10.44 13.05
CA GLU A 504 -16.74 9.05 12.93
C GLU A 504 -15.48 8.18 12.76
N ARG A 505 -15.33 7.18 13.65
CA ARG A 505 -14.16 6.31 13.64
C ARG A 505 -14.35 5.21 12.60
N TYR A 506 -13.41 5.12 11.67
CA TYR A 506 -13.41 4.05 10.66
C TYR A 506 -12.55 2.89 11.17
N THR A 507 -13.07 1.68 11.15
CA THR A 507 -12.36 0.49 11.68
C THR A 507 -11.67 -0.33 10.59
N THR A 508 -12.03 -0.12 9.32
CA THR A 508 -11.41 -0.79 8.18
C THR A 508 -10.86 0.21 7.16
N LEU A 509 -9.78 -0.18 6.46
CA LEU A 509 -9.25 0.64 5.35
C LEU A 509 -10.27 0.79 4.21
N LYS A 510 -11.17 -0.19 4.04
CA LYS A 510 -12.24 -0.12 3.06
C LYS A 510 -13.17 1.06 3.37
N ASP A 511 -13.71 1.12 4.58
CA ASP A 511 -14.67 2.16 4.97
C ASP A 511 -14.00 3.55 4.96
N TRP A 512 -12.72 3.63 5.34
CA TRP A 512 -11.94 4.85 5.20
C TRP A 512 -11.81 5.31 3.75
N LYS A 513 -11.44 4.40 2.83
CA LYS A 513 -11.37 4.71 1.39
C LYS A 513 -12.75 5.11 0.84
N GLU A 514 -13.84 4.50 1.33
CA GLU A 514 -15.22 4.90 0.98
C GLU A 514 -15.54 6.32 1.44
N CYS A 515 -15.20 6.67 2.68
CA CYS A 515 -15.32 8.04 3.19
C CYS A 515 -14.57 9.03 2.29
N ILE A 516 -13.30 8.74 1.96
CA ILE A 516 -12.46 9.64 1.16
C ILE A 516 -13.01 9.83 -0.27
N TYR A 517 -13.34 8.76 -1.00
CA TYR A 517 -13.84 8.96 -2.37
C TYR A 517 -15.22 9.63 -2.39
N ASN A 518 -16.09 9.38 -1.40
CA ASN A 518 -17.38 10.04 -1.28
C ASN A 518 -17.19 11.53 -1.01
N ALA A 519 -16.29 11.89 -0.10
CA ALA A 519 -15.96 13.29 0.17
C ALA A 519 -15.41 13.98 -1.09
N ILE A 520 -14.50 13.34 -1.82
CA ILE A 520 -13.99 13.84 -3.10
C ILE A 520 -15.15 14.08 -4.09
N PHE A 521 -16.03 13.10 -4.28
CA PHE A 521 -17.16 13.24 -5.20
C PHE A 521 -18.10 14.36 -4.79
N ASN A 522 -18.43 14.48 -3.51
CA ASN A 522 -19.31 15.53 -3.00
C ASN A 522 -18.69 16.93 -3.15
N THR A 523 -17.39 17.08 -2.90
CA THR A 523 -16.69 18.37 -3.01
C THR A 523 -16.51 18.80 -4.46
N TYR A 524 -16.15 17.89 -5.38
CA TYR A 524 -15.69 18.27 -6.71
C TYR A 524 -16.68 17.96 -7.86
N ALA A 525 -17.83 17.33 -7.60
CA ALA A 525 -18.77 16.96 -8.68
C ALA A 525 -19.34 18.16 -9.43
N VAL A 526 -19.67 19.26 -8.74
CA VAL A 526 -20.28 20.44 -9.38
C VAL A 526 -19.27 21.13 -10.31
N GLU A 527 -18.05 21.34 -9.83
CA GLU A 527 -16.98 22.05 -10.55
C GLU A 527 -16.33 21.22 -11.68
N SER A 528 -16.33 19.89 -11.57
CA SER A 528 -15.77 19.02 -12.62
C SER A 528 -16.66 18.89 -13.86
N GLU A 529 -17.78 19.63 -13.90
CA GLU A 529 -18.88 19.44 -14.84
C GLU A 529 -19.31 17.97 -14.92
N ALA A 530 -19.22 17.27 -13.78
CA ALA A 530 -19.59 15.86 -13.67
C ALA A 530 -20.94 15.67 -14.33
N ARG A 531 -21.00 14.66 -15.19
CA ARG A 531 -22.07 14.54 -16.14
C ARG A 531 -23.40 14.43 -15.42
N LYS A 532 -24.30 15.39 -15.63
CA LYS A 532 -25.75 15.23 -15.39
C LYS A 532 -26.37 14.22 -16.38
N ARG A 533 -25.73 13.06 -16.62
CA ARG A 533 -26.24 12.00 -17.50
C ARG A 533 -27.35 11.27 -16.75
N GLY A 534 -28.56 11.76 -16.99
CA GLY A 534 -29.77 11.13 -16.50
C GLY A 534 -30.17 11.65 -15.13
N ARG A 535 -30.95 12.73 -15.11
CA ARG A 535 -32.25 12.64 -14.43
C ARG A 535 -33.05 11.52 -15.12
N THR A 536 -32.68 10.26 -14.89
CA THR A 536 -33.72 9.26 -14.66
C THR A 536 -34.38 9.76 -13.39
N GLY A 537 -35.70 10.01 -13.47
CA GLY A 537 -36.46 10.76 -12.48
C GLY A 537 -35.93 10.54 -11.08
N GLN A 538 -35.63 11.62 -10.37
CA GLN A 538 -35.31 11.50 -8.95
C GLN A 538 -36.46 10.70 -8.34
N GLU A 539 -36.14 9.64 -7.60
CA GLU A 539 -37.14 9.02 -6.71
C GLU A 539 -37.67 10.09 -5.74
N GLU A 540 -36.88 11.13 -5.45
CA GLU A 540 -37.30 12.34 -4.70
C GLU A 540 -38.37 13.20 -5.42
N ASP A 541 -38.56 13.08 -6.74
CA ASP A 541 -39.64 13.77 -7.48
C ASP A 541 -40.96 12.98 -7.45
N ILE A 542 -40.98 11.75 -6.92
CA ILE A 542 -42.19 10.92 -6.81
C ILE A 542 -42.95 11.28 -5.52
N GLU A 543 -42.24 11.70 -4.47
CA GLU A 543 -42.81 11.92 -3.14
C GLU A 543 -43.09 13.40 -2.80
N ASN A 544 -42.62 14.35 -3.62
CA ASN A 544 -42.82 15.79 -3.38
C ASN A 544 -43.89 16.40 -4.30
N ALA A 545 -45.07 16.69 -3.75
CA ALA A 545 -46.19 17.29 -4.49
C ALA A 545 -45.87 18.68 -5.08
N GLU A 546 -44.95 19.42 -4.46
CA GLU A 546 -44.52 20.76 -4.88
C GLU A 546 -43.73 20.69 -6.20
N THR A 547 -42.79 19.75 -6.32
CA THR A 547 -41.99 19.57 -7.54
C THR A 547 -42.85 19.09 -8.71
N HIS A 548 -43.83 18.22 -8.47
CA HIS A 548 -44.79 17.80 -9.50
C HIS A 548 -45.63 18.98 -10.05
N ARG A 549 -46.09 19.88 -9.18
CA ARG A 549 -46.82 21.11 -9.58
C ARG A 549 -45.95 22.05 -10.43
N ILE A 550 -44.67 22.21 -10.06
CA ILE A 550 -43.72 23.03 -10.82
C ILE A 550 -43.51 22.47 -12.24
N HIS A 551 -43.51 21.15 -12.43
CA HIS A 551 -43.40 20.54 -13.76
C HIS A 551 -44.62 20.78 -14.66
N ILE A 552 -45.82 20.91 -14.08
CA ILE A 552 -47.09 21.10 -14.80
C ILE A 552 -47.31 22.56 -15.24
N GLN A 553 -46.61 23.53 -14.66
CA GLN A 553 -46.66 24.94 -15.07
C GLN A 553 -46.03 25.15 -16.45
N ARG A 554 -46.84 24.93 -17.48
CA ARG A 554 -46.47 24.98 -18.89
C ARG A 554 -45.95 26.35 -19.31
N ASP A 555 -46.59 27.42 -18.87
CA ASP A 555 -46.29 28.79 -19.33
C ASP A 555 -44.88 29.25 -18.93
N ILE A 556 -44.35 28.72 -17.83
CA ILE A 556 -43.02 29.05 -17.31
C ILE A 556 -41.96 28.07 -17.82
N ASN A 557 -42.34 26.79 -17.95
CA ASN A 557 -41.37 25.72 -18.16
C ASN A 557 -41.34 25.19 -19.61
N HIS A 558 -42.26 25.56 -20.49
CA HIS A 558 -42.21 25.15 -21.90
C HIS A 558 -41.31 26.09 -22.71
N VAL A 559 -40.08 25.64 -22.99
CA VAL A 559 -39.03 26.45 -23.64
C VAL A 559 -38.61 25.87 -24.98
N TRP A 560 -38.11 26.76 -25.85
CA TRP A 560 -37.47 26.36 -27.10
C TRP A 560 -36.07 25.77 -26.82
N ARG A 561 -35.75 24.63 -27.43
CA ARG A 561 -34.52 23.84 -27.19
C ARG A 561 -33.55 23.81 -28.37
N GLY A 562 -33.92 24.42 -29.49
CA GLY A 562 -33.12 24.48 -30.74
C GLY A 562 -32.90 23.17 -31.48
N LYS A 563 -33.04 22.01 -30.84
CA LYS A 563 -32.82 20.69 -31.43
C LYS A 563 -34.14 19.96 -31.67
N LYS A 564 -34.38 19.51 -32.90
CA LYS A 564 -35.59 18.78 -33.29
C LYS A 564 -35.53 17.36 -32.71
N SER A 565 -36.41 17.06 -31.76
CA SER A 565 -36.46 15.78 -31.04
C SER A 565 -37.87 15.20 -31.06
N ALA A 566 -38.03 13.90 -30.89
CA ALA A 566 -39.38 13.31 -30.81
C ALA A 566 -40.02 13.63 -29.46
N CYS A 567 -41.26 14.11 -29.47
CA CYS A 567 -42.04 14.39 -28.27
C CYS A 567 -42.24 13.11 -27.45
N LEU A 568 -41.92 13.12 -26.16
CA LEU A 568 -42.03 11.94 -25.29
C LEU A 568 -43.48 11.69 -24.83
N ALA A 569 -44.24 12.73 -24.52
CA ALA A 569 -45.65 12.58 -24.15
C ALA A 569 -46.51 12.08 -25.33
N CYS A 570 -46.27 12.56 -26.56
CA CYS A 570 -46.89 11.97 -27.76
C CYS A 570 -46.42 10.54 -28.07
N LYS A 571 -45.39 10.03 -27.38
CA LYS A 571 -45.01 8.60 -27.42
C LYS A 571 -45.68 7.78 -26.31
N GLY A 572 -46.62 8.38 -25.56
CA GLY A 572 -47.29 7.74 -24.43
C GLY A 572 -46.43 7.63 -23.17
N LEU A 573 -45.30 8.34 -23.08
CA LEU A 573 -44.46 8.34 -21.89
C LEU A 573 -44.97 9.38 -20.89
N LYS A 574 -45.38 8.91 -19.71
CA LYS A 574 -45.82 9.77 -18.60
C LYS A 574 -44.66 10.06 -17.65
N GLN A 575 -44.71 11.22 -17.01
CA GLN A 575 -43.79 11.56 -15.91
C GLN A 575 -43.98 10.56 -14.76
N GLY A 576 -42.89 10.14 -14.11
CA GLY A 576 -42.91 9.12 -13.04
C GLY A 576 -43.03 7.67 -13.52
N GLN A 577 -43.37 7.41 -14.78
CA GLN A 577 -43.41 6.04 -15.31
C GLN A 577 -42.04 5.58 -15.83
N SER A 578 -41.64 4.38 -15.41
CA SER A 578 -40.47 3.70 -15.96
C SER A 578 -40.66 3.46 -17.47
N ARG A 579 -39.61 3.66 -18.26
CA ARG A 579 -39.70 3.50 -19.71
C ARG A 579 -39.86 2.01 -20.05
N PRO A 580 -40.90 1.60 -20.79
CA PRO A 580 -41.00 0.22 -21.25
C PRO A 580 -39.83 -0.09 -22.21
N PHE A 581 -39.18 -1.23 -21.99
CA PHE A 581 -38.10 -1.72 -22.85
C PHE A 581 -38.62 -1.90 -24.28
N LYS A 582 -37.86 -1.39 -25.28
CA LYS A 582 -38.10 -1.79 -26.67
C LYS A 582 -37.75 -3.27 -26.83
N LYS A 583 -38.76 -4.14 -26.85
CA LYS A 583 -38.63 -5.47 -27.48
C LYS A 583 -38.20 -5.25 -28.93
N ARG A 584 -37.06 -5.80 -29.35
CA ARG A 584 -36.79 -6.01 -30.78
C ARG A 584 -37.75 -7.10 -31.22
N ALA A 585 -38.84 -6.72 -31.89
CA ALA A 585 -39.69 -7.67 -32.60
C ALA A 585 -38.98 -8.09 -33.90
N TYR A 586 -39.09 -9.37 -34.25
CA TYR A 586 -38.73 -9.89 -35.57
C TYR A 586 -39.55 -9.16 -36.65
N LEU A 587 -38.94 -8.94 -37.82
CA LEU A 587 -39.61 -8.38 -39.00
C LEU A 587 -40.83 -9.26 -39.35
N LYS A 588 -42.03 -8.78 -39.02
CA LYS A 588 -43.29 -9.26 -39.60
C LYS A 588 -44.02 -8.11 -40.26
N ALA A 589 -44.80 -8.48 -41.27
CA ALA A 589 -45.43 -7.63 -42.27
C ALA A 589 -46.16 -6.41 -41.69
N ILE A 590 -46.00 -5.29 -42.40
CA ILE A 590 -46.65 -4.01 -42.15
C ILE A 590 -48.16 -4.20 -42.17
N SER A 591 -48.82 -3.94 -41.04
CA SER A 591 -50.24 -3.55 -41.03
C SER A 591 -50.47 -2.46 -39.97
N GLY A 592 -50.93 -1.31 -40.48
CA GLY A 592 -51.75 -0.31 -39.78
C GLY A 592 -51.35 0.18 -38.39
N ASN A 593 -50.46 1.16 -38.30
CA ASN A 593 -50.84 2.50 -37.81
C ASN A 593 -49.67 3.48 -37.93
N ALA A 594 -49.79 4.41 -38.87
CA ALA A 594 -48.91 5.54 -39.04
C ALA A 594 -49.07 6.54 -37.89
N THR A 595 -48.54 6.27 -36.70
CA THR A 595 -48.32 7.35 -35.74
C THR A 595 -47.16 8.20 -36.27
N ARG A 596 -47.48 9.28 -36.99
CA ARG A 596 -46.54 10.36 -37.33
C ARG A 596 -45.78 10.70 -36.05
N ARG A 597 -44.48 10.40 -36.01
CA ARG A 597 -43.61 10.75 -34.88
C ARG A 597 -43.59 12.28 -34.77
N ARG A 598 -44.42 12.85 -33.90
CA ARG A 598 -44.44 14.30 -33.65
C ARG A 598 -43.06 14.73 -33.17
N GLN A 599 -42.33 15.40 -34.03
CA GLN A 599 -41.07 16.04 -33.70
C GLN A 599 -41.35 17.45 -33.19
N THR A 600 -40.62 17.86 -32.16
CA THR A 600 -40.75 19.15 -31.48
C THR A 600 -39.38 19.78 -31.32
N LYS A 601 -39.31 21.11 -31.40
CA LYS A 601 -38.14 21.90 -30.98
C LYS A 601 -38.31 22.44 -29.55
N TYR A 602 -39.44 22.15 -28.90
CA TYR A 602 -39.76 22.61 -27.56
C TYR A 602 -39.54 21.51 -26.52
N GLY A 603 -39.45 21.91 -25.26
CA GLY A 603 -39.40 20.98 -24.15
C GLY A 603 -39.50 21.64 -22.78
N CYS A 604 -39.49 20.83 -21.73
CA CYS A 604 -39.57 21.34 -20.36
C CYS A 604 -38.21 21.88 -19.89
N LYS A 605 -38.17 23.10 -19.36
CA LYS A 605 -37.00 23.79 -18.79
C LYS A 605 -36.42 23.05 -17.59
N ARG A 606 -37.28 22.43 -16.78
CA ARG A 606 -36.88 21.72 -15.54
C ARG A 606 -36.28 20.34 -15.82
N CYS A 607 -36.92 19.51 -16.64
CA CYS A 607 -36.44 18.15 -16.91
C CYS A 607 -35.72 17.98 -18.27
N ASN A 608 -35.65 19.03 -19.09
CA ASN A 608 -35.01 19.04 -20.41
C ASN A 608 -35.53 17.91 -21.34
N VAL A 609 -36.80 17.56 -21.20
CA VAL A 609 -37.50 16.55 -22.02
C VAL A 609 -38.19 17.20 -23.21
N ALA A 610 -38.15 16.57 -24.38
CA ALA A 610 -38.85 17.03 -25.58
C ALA A 610 -40.36 16.81 -25.44
N ILE A 611 -41.14 17.89 -25.43
CA ILE A 611 -42.62 17.90 -25.44
C ILE A 611 -43.12 18.88 -26.53
N CYS A 612 -44.28 18.61 -27.10
CA CYS A 612 -44.80 19.41 -28.21
C CYS A 612 -45.66 20.55 -27.69
N ASN A 613 -46.00 21.52 -28.55
CA ASN A 613 -46.76 22.69 -28.12
C ASN A 613 -48.27 22.43 -27.89
N ASN A 614 -48.69 21.17 -27.73
CA ASN A 614 -50.08 20.82 -27.44
C ASN A 614 -50.35 20.97 -25.94
N ALA A 615 -51.43 21.67 -25.55
CA ALA A 615 -51.82 21.91 -24.16
C ALA A 615 -52.03 20.61 -23.35
N THR A 616 -52.38 19.51 -24.01
CA THR A 616 -52.61 18.18 -23.40
C THR A 616 -51.37 17.30 -23.33
N CYS A 617 -50.20 17.82 -23.73
CA CYS A 617 -48.93 17.11 -23.85
C CYS A 617 -47.90 17.68 -22.86
#